data_AF-A0A7S2H1M9-F1
#
_entry.id   AF-A0A7S2H1M9-F1
#
_cell.length_a   1.000
_cell.length_b   1.000
_cell.length_c   1.000
_cell.angle_alpha   90.00
_cell.angle_beta   90.00
_cell.angle_gamma   90.00
#
_symmetry.space_group_name_H-M   'P 1'
#
loop_
_entity.id
_entity.type
_entity.pdbx_description
1 polymer ?
#
loop_
_entity_poly.entity_id
_entity_poly.type
_entity_poly.pdbx_seq_one_letter_code
_entity_poly.pdbx_strand_id
1 'polypeptide(L)'
;GVVFERTIGEKLLKKCGKADITLADVRRRFGKRLVIIVTELNSGKERHLTPETHPNMPVRVAVRMSMGVPGLMEPFRYANNLYCDGAMTNDFPMHVLPKKGRIGLMVRPKQWVQYHMGALRAVVGDVQVAAAPHVEKELAPPPAVYPVRDPVELMTACM
;
A
#
# COMPACT_ATOMS: atom_id res chain seq x y z
N GLY A 1 1.85 14.29 -7.01
CA GLY A 1 1.74 15.45 -6.11
C GLY A 1 3.04 15.78 -5.42
N VAL A 2 3.73 16.83 -5.88
CA VAL A 2 4.99 17.37 -5.29
C VAL A 2 4.83 17.76 -3.82
N VAL A 3 3.64 18.20 -3.43
CA VAL A 3 3.32 18.61 -2.04
C VAL A 3 3.57 17.49 -1.04
N PHE A 4 3.10 16.27 -1.32
CA PHE A 4 3.25 15.14 -0.40
C PHE A 4 4.71 14.75 -0.20
N GLU A 5 5.48 14.69 -1.28
CA GLU A 5 6.91 14.38 -1.23
C GLU A 5 7.67 15.39 -0.37
N ARG A 6 7.37 16.68 -0.52
CA ARG A 6 7.93 17.76 0.30
C ARG A 6 7.55 17.61 1.77
N THR A 7 6.27 17.37 2.07
CA THR A 7 5.79 17.17 3.44
C THR A 7 6.45 15.97 4.12
N ILE A 8 6.65 14.87 3.41
CA ILE A 8 7.39 13.71 3.95
C ILE A 8 8.84 14.12 4.23
N GLY A 9 9.50 14.82 3.30
CA GLY A 9 10.84 15.34 3.48
C GLY A 9 10.99 16.23 4.72
N GLU A 10 10.07 17.14 4.96
CA GLU A 10 10.05 18.01 6.15
C GLU A 10 9.92 17.20 7.46
N LYS A 11 9.06 16.17 7.46
CA LYS A 11 8.89 15.30 8.63
C LYS A 11 10.14 14.44 8.88
N LEU A 12 10.78 13.95 7.83
CA LEU A 12 12.05 13.21 7.92
C LEU A 12 13.18 14.14 8.37
N LEU A 13 13.25 15.38 7.90
CA LEU A 13 14.20 16.38 8.37
C LEU A 13 14.06 16.61 9.88
N LYS A 14 12.84 16.80 10.38
CA LYS A 14 12.58 17.01 11.81
C LYS A 14 12.95 15.81 12.67
N LYS A 15 12.68 14.58 12.21
CA LYS A 15 12.95 13.35 12.98
C LYS A 15 14.37 12.83 12.85
N CYS A 16 15.00 13.03 11.69
CA CYS A 16 16.25 12.40 11.31
C CYS A 16 17.37 13.41 11.02
N GLY A 17 17.11 14.71 10.99
CA GLY A 17 18.09 15.73 10.61
C GLY A 17 18.49 15.68 9.12
N LYS A 18 17.78 14.91 8.29
CA LYS A 18 18.05 14.78 6.85
C LYS A 18 16.74 14.52 6.10
N ALA A 19 16.32 15.46 5.25
CA ALA A 19 15.11 15.32 4.43
C ALA A 19 15.23 14.16 3.43
N ASP A 20 16.43 14.01 2.86
CA ASP A 20 16.81 12.96 1.91
C ASP A 20 17.55 11.80 2.58
N ILE A 21 17.08 11.36 3.77
CA ILE A 21 17.60 10.13 4.35
C ILE A 21 17.35 8.96 3.38
N THR A 22 18.39 8.18 3.09
CA THR A 22 18.30 7.08 2.12
C THR A 22 17.94 5.74 2.78
N LEU A 23 17.57 4.74 1.98
CA LEU A 23 17.34 3.38 2.49
C LEU A 23 18.58 2.81 3.21
N ALA A 24 19.79 3.04 2.67
CA ALA A 24 21.03 2.64 3.33
C ALA A 24 21.27 3.40 4.64
N ASP A 25 20.94 4.70 4.70
CA ASP A 25 21.04 5.49 5.93
C ASP A 25 20.11 4.95 7.03
N VAL A 26 18.88 4.55 6.68
CA VAL A 26 17.95 3.94 7.64
C VAL A 26 18.53 2.65 8.21
N ARG A 27 19.08 1.77 7.36
CA ARG A 27 19.72 0.52 7.80
C ARG A 27 20.92 0.80 8.71
N ARG A 28 21.80 1.72 8.32
CA ARG A 28 23.01 2.07 9.07
C ARG A 28 22.69 2.71 10.43
N ARG A 29 21.73 3.62 10.48
CA ARG A 29 21.43 4.41 11.69
C ARG A 29 20.54 3.68 12.68
N PHE A 30 19.55 2.92 12.19
CA PHE A 30 18.53 2.31 13.06
C PHE A 30 18.64 0.78 13.13
N GLY A 31 19.54 0.17 12.35
CA GLY A 31 19.65 -1.29 12.26
C GLY A 31 18.40 -1.95 11.67
N LYS A 32 17.53 -1.19 10.99
CA LYS A 32 16.27 -1.68 10.43
C LYS A 32 16.35 -1.82 8.92
N ARG A 33 15.94 -2.98 8.40
CA ARG A 33 15.80 -3.21 6.97
C ARG A 33 14.42 -2.74 6.51
N LEU A 34 14.35 -1.50 6.02
CA LEU A 34 13.13 -0.93 5.46
C LEU A 34 12.91 -1.47 4.05
N VAL A 35 11.74 -2.08 3.82
CA VAL A 35 11.30 -2.56 2.51
C VAL A 35 10.03 -1.80 2.14
N ILE A 36 10.04 -1.15 0.98
CA ILE A 36 8.89 -0.42 0.46
C ILE A 36 8.45 -1.08 -0.85
N ILE A 37 7.17 -1.39 -0.94
CA ILE A 37 6.58 -2.06 -2.10
C ILE A 37 5.98 -1.02 -3.05
N VAL A 38 6.28 -1.16 -4.34
CA VAL A 38 5.71 -0.32 -5.39
C VAL A 38 5.24 -1.19 -6.54
N THR A 39 4.25 -0.71 -7.29
CA THR A 39 3.84 -1.34 -8.54
C THR A 39 4.52 -0.61 -9.69
N GLU A 40 5.33 -1.31 -10.48
CA GLU A 40 5.89 -0.75 -11.72
C GLU A 40 4.89 -0.96 -12.86
N LEU A 41 4.42 0.14 -13.43
CA LEU A 41 3.37 0.13 -14.45
C LEU A 41 3.84 -0.38 -15.81
N ASN A 42 5.12 -0.21 -16.16
CA ASN A 42 5.62 -0.65 -17.46
C ASN A 42 5.55 -2.18 -17.61
N SER A 43 5.90 -2.93 -16.56
CA SER A 43 5.82 -4.39 -16.55
C SER A 43 4.63 -4.97 -15.79
N GLY A 44 3.86 -4.15 -15.06
CA GLY A 44 2.77 -4.59 -14.20
C GLY A 44 3.23 -5.42 -12.99
N LYS A 45 4.51 -5.31 -12.60
CA LYS A 45 5.12 -6.16 -11.57
C LYS A 45 5.35 -5.40 -10.26
N GLU A 46 5.26 -6.14 -9.17
CA GLU A 46 5.71 -5.68 -7.85
C GLU A 46 7.23 -5.45 -7.87
N ARG A 47 7.68 -4.34 -7.29
CA ARG A 47 9.10 -4.05 -7.05
C ARG A 47 9.35 -3.78 -5.57
N HIS A 48 10.49 -4.30 -5.09
CA HIS A 48 10.94 -4.14 -3.72
C HIS A 48 12.06 -3.10 -3.66
N LEU A 49 11.74 -1.94 -3.10
CA LEU A 49 12.73 -0.92 -2.79
C LEU A 49 13.36 -1.26 -1.44
N THR A 50 14.62 -1.69 -1.47
CA THR A 50 15.36 -2.19 -0.30
C THR A 50 16.72 -1.49 -0.18
N PRO A 51 17.36 -1.48 1.00
CA PRO A 51 18.72 -0.95 1.13
C PRO A 51 19.76 -1.75 0.34
N GLU A 52 19.49 -3.03 0.02
CA GLU A 52 20.40 -3.86 -0.77
C GLU A 52 20.37 -3.50 -2.26
N THR A 53 19.18 -3.26 -2.81
CA THR A 53 18.98 -3.00 -4.24
C THR A 53 18.95 -1.51 -4.60
N HIS A 54 18.56 -0.64 -3.65
CA HIS A 54 18.37 0.79 -3.85
C HIS A 54 18.97 1.61 -2.69
N PRO A 55 20.26 1.44 -2.35
CA PRO A 55 20.88 2.05 -1.15
C PRO A 55 20.78 3.58 -1.12
N ASN A 56 20.86 4.22 -2.28
CA ASN A 56 20.87 5.68 -2.44
C ASN A 56 19.47 6.30 -2.61
N MET A 57 18.42 5.48 -2.64
CA MET A 57 17.04 5.96 -2.80
C MET A 57 16.60 6.76 -1.58
N PRO A 58 16.22 8.04 -1.71
CA PRO A 58 15.64 8.79 -0.63
C PRO A 58 14.31 8.17 -0.18
N VAL A 59 14.12 8.01 1.13
CA VAL A 59 12.90 7.39 1.70
C VAL A 59 11.64 8.14 1.26
N ARG A 60 11.68 9.48 1.21
CA ARG A 60 10.53 10.29 0.76
C ARG A 60 10.10 9.97 -0.67
N VAL A 61 11.07 9.68 -1.55
CA VAL A 61 10.81 9.33 -2.94
C VAL A 61 10.21 7.92 -3.01
N ALA A 62 10.81 6.94 -2.32
CA ALA A 62 10.28 5.58 -2.26
C ALA A 62 8.84 5.52 -1.71
N VAL A 63 8.56 6.26 -0.63
CA VAL A 63 7.20 6.35 -0.06
C VAL A 63 6.24 7.02 -1.04
N ARG A 64 6.66 8.11 -1.72
CA ARG A 64 5.84 8.80 -2.73
C ARG A 64 5.46 7.87 -3.89
N MET A 65 6.37 6.99 -4.33
CA MET A 65 6.04 5.96 -5.31
C MET A 65 4.99 4.99 -4.76
N SER A 66 5.20 4.49 -3.54
CA SER A 66 4.38 3.46 -2.87
C SER A 66 2.97 3.89 -2.48
N MET A 67 2.74 5.19 -2.26
CA MET A 67 1.42 5.75 -1.93
C MET A 67 0.68 6.38 -3.12
N GLY A 68 1.17 6.14 -4.34
CA GLY A 68 0.65 6.74 -5.58
C GLY A 68 -0.65 6.09 -6.05
N VAL A 69 -1.74 6.23 -5.30
CA VAL A 69 -3.04 5.59 -5.60
C VAL A 69 -3.57 6.05 -6.97
N PRO A 70 -3.80 5.13 -7.92
CA PRO A 70 -4.39 5.47 -9.22
C PRO A 70 -5.72 6.20 -9.08
N GLY A 71 -5.95 7.21 -9.92
CA GLY A 71 -7.14 8.07 -9.88
C GLY A 71 -7.06 9.22 -8.87
N LEU A 72 -6.27 9.09 -7.79
CA LEU A 72 -6.02 10.18 -6.82
C LEU A 72 -4.70 10.90 -7.10
N MET A 73 -3.70 10.18 -7.59
CA MET A 73 -2.36 10.71 -7.83
C MET A 73 -1.83 10.30 -9.20
N GLU A 74 -1.07 11.21 -9.79
CA GLU A 74 -0.23 10.88 -10.95
C GLU A 74 0.79 9.78 -10.58
N PRO A 75 1.01 8.80 -11.47
CA PRO A 75 2.11 7.85 -11.36
C PRO A 75 3.45 8.57 -11.23
N PHE A 76 4.34 8.02 -10.42
CA PHE A 76 5.67 8.57 -10.21
C PHE A 76 6.63 8.08 -11.29
N ARG A 77 7.32 9.00 -11.98
CA ARG A 77 8.34 8.64 -12.97
C ARG A 77 9.72 8.56 -12.33
N TYR A 78 10.39 7.42 -12.48
CA TYR A 78 11.76 7.22 -11.98
C TYR A 78 12.55 6.28 -12.90
N ALA A 79 13.76 6.67 -13.29
CA ALA A 79 14.67 5.87 -14.13
C ALA A 79 13.97 5.20 -15.34
N ASN A 80 13.23 6.00 -16.14
CA ASN A 80 12.44 5.61 -17.31
C ASN A 80 11.18 4.76 -17.06
N ASN A 81 10.92 4.35 -15.82
CA ASN A 81 9.72 3.61 -15.45
C ASN A 81 8.69 4.50 -14.76
N LEU A 82 7.44 4.06 -14.79
CA LEU A 82 6.31 4.62 -14.06
C LEU A 82 5.93 3.71 -12.91
N TYR A 83 5.64 4.31 -11.76
CA TYR A 83 5.30 3.60 -10.54
C TYR A 83 4.01 4.14 -9.93
N CYS A 84 3.22 3.25 -9.33
CA CYS A 84 2.05 3.60 -8.55
C CYS A 84 2.02 2.80 -7.24
N ASP A 85 0.90 2.93 -6.52
CA ASP A 85 0.69 2.33 -5.21
C ASP A 85 1.05 0.83 -5.17
N GLY A 86 1.77 0.43 -4.12
CA GLY A 86 2.18 -0.97 -3.92
C GLY A 86 0.99 -1.91 -3.76
N ALA A 87 -0.13 -1.43 -3.23
CA ALA A 87 -1.34 -2.20 -3.02
C ALA A 87 -1.98 -2.71 -4.33
N MET A 88 -1.61 -2.14 -5.49
CA MET A 88 -2.09 -2.63 -6.79
C MET A 88 -1.53 -4.00 -7.17
N THR A 89 -0.38 -4.39 -6.60
CA THR A 89 0.23 -5.72 -6.82
C THR A 89 0.28 -6.55 -5.56
N ASN A 90 0.52 -5.92 -4.41
CA ASN A 90 0.64 -6.61 -3.14
C ASN A 90 0.38 -5.67 -1.96
N ASP A 91 -0.84 -5.73 -1.44
CA ASP A 91 -1.31 -4.91 -0.33
C ASP A 91 -0.98 -5.48 1.05
N PHE A 92 -0.39 -6.68 1.11
CA PHE A 92 0.02 -7.32 2.37
C PHE A 92 1.31 -8.15 2.22
N PRO A 93 2.49 -7.50 2.09
CA PRO A 93 3.75 -8.11 1.67
C PRO A 93 4.46 -8.91 2.78
N MET A 94 3.76 -9.79 3.49
CA MET A 94 4.33 -10.55 4.62
C MET A 94 5.50 -11.46 4.22
N HIS A 95 5.56 -11.86 2.96
CA HIS A 95 6.59 -12.75 2.43
C HIS A 95 7.99 -12.08 2.34
N VAL A 96 8.06 -10.74 2.34
CA VAL A 96 9.34 -10.00 2.27
C VAL A 96 10.05 -9.93 3.63
N LEU A 97 9.35 -10.29 4.71
CA LEU A 97 9.85 -10.29 6.08
C LEU A 97 10.29 -11.70 6.52
N PRO A 98 11.20 -11.82 7.50
CA PRO A 98 11.58 -13.11 8.08
C PRO A 98 10.36 -13.91 8.56
N LYS A 99 10.42 -15.24 8.43
CA LYS A 99 9.26 -16.10 8.72
C LYS A 99 8.80 -16.05 10.19
N LYS A 100 9.74 -15.87 11.12
CA LYS A 100 9.51 -15.84 12.57
C LYS A 100 9.59 -14.39 13.08
N GLY A 101 8.82 -14.08 14.12
CA GLY A 101 8.87 -12.77 14.80
C GLY A 101 8.33 -11.60 13.97
N ARG A 102 7.41 -11.84 13.05
CA ARG A 102 6.75 -10.79 12.23
C ARG A 102 5.35 -10.50 12.73
N ILE A 103 4.98 -9.23 12.71
CA ILE A 103 3.63 -8.73 13.00
C ILE A 103 3.17 -7.99 11.75
N GLY A 104 1.97 -8.32 11.26
CA GLY A 104 1.34 -7.64 10.14
C GLY A 104 0.14 -6.83 10.62
N LEU A 105 -0.01 -5.61 10.10
CA LEU A 105 -1.18 -4.76 10.35
C LEU A 105 -1.88 -4.52 9.00
N MET A 106 -3.10 -5.02 8.87
CA MET A 106 -3.94 -4.82 7.69
C MET A 106 -5.14 -3.95 8.06
N VAL A 107 -5.26 -2.78 7.44
CA VAL A 107 -6.36 -1.85 7.67
C VAL A 107 -7.35 -1.98 6.51
N ARG A 108 -8.62 -2.24 6.83
CA ARG A 108 -9.69 -2.41 5.84
C ARG A 108 -10.94 -1.65 6.30
N PRO A 109 -11.82 -1.24 5.38
CA PRO A 109 -13.12 -0.67 5.74
C PRO A 109 -13.90 -1.62 6.64
N LYS A 110 -14.63 -1.07 7.62
CA LYS A 110 -15.41 -1.86 8.59
C LYS A 110 -16.32 -2.87 7.90
N GLN A 111 -16.99 -2.45 6.83
CA GLN A 111 -17.89 -3.29 6.04
C GLN A 111 -17.16 -4.48 5.41
N TRP A 112 -15.96 -4.23 4.84
CA TRP A 112 -15.13 -5.28 4.26
C TRP A 112 -14.73 -6.31 5.32
N VAL A 113 -14.31 -5.84 6.51
CA VAL A 113 -13.95 -6.70 7.64
C VAL A 113 -15.14 -7.52 8.10
N GLN A 114 -16.30 -6.91 8.28
CA GLN A 114 -17.51 -7.61 8.72
C GLN A 114 -17.92 -8.71 7.74
N TYR A 115 -17.84 -8.43 6.44
CA TYR A 115 -18.20 -9.38 5.39
C TYR A 115 -17.18 -10.53 5.27
N HIS A 116 -15.88 -10.23 5.23
CA HIS A 116 -14.84 -11.23 4.95
C HIS A 116 -14.33 -11.94 6.22
N MET A 117 -14.34 -11.26 7.38
CA MET A 117 -13.95 -11.87 8.66
C MET A 117 -15.13 -12.44 9.45
N GLY A 118 -16.38 -12.30 8.98
CA GLY A 118 -17.51 -13.05 9.53
C GLY A 118 -17.28 -14.57 9.50
N ALA A 119 -16.58 -15.06 8.47
CA ALA A 119 -16.14 -16.46 8.38
C ALA A 119 -14.98 -16.80 9.34
N LEU A 120 -14.15 -15.82 9.72
CA LEU A 120 -13.07 -16.04 10.69
C LEU A 120 -13.61 -16.30 12.10
N ARG A 121 -14.78 -15.76 12.44
CA ARG A 121 -15.48 -16.01 13.72
C ARG A 121 -15.86 -17.47 13.91
N ALA A 122 -16.02 -18.22 12.81
CA ALA A 122 -16.28 -19.67 12.83
C ALA A 122 -15.01 -20.53 12.96
N VAL A 123 -13.83 -19.96 12.69
CA VAL A 123 -12.54 -20.69 12.60
C VAL A 123 -11.59 -20.31 13.74
N VAL A 124 -11.63 -19.06 14.18
CA VAL A 124 -10.84 -18.53 15.28
C VAL A 124 -11.81 -18.42 16.44
N GLY A 125 -11.85 -19.45 17.30
CA GLY A 125 -12.62 -19.42 18.55
C GLY A 125 -12.31 -18.16 19.37
N ASP A 126 -13.20 -17.82 20.29
CA ASP A 126 -13.34 -16.54 21.03
C ASP A 126 -12.04 -15.79 21.35
N VAL A 127 -11.44 -15.15 20.35
CA VAL A 127 -10.54 -14.03 20.57
C VAL A 127 -11.47 -12.84 20.79
N GLN A 128 -11.48 -12.32 22.02
CA GLN A 128 -12.20 -11.10 22.36
C GLN A 128 -11.62 -9.93 21.53
N VAL A 129 -12.22 -9.69 20.37
CA VAL A 129 -12.14 -8.42 19.69
C VAL A 129 -13.13 -7.51 20.40
N ALA A 130 -12.64 -6.51 21.12
CA ALA A 130 -13.50 -5.52 21.79
C ALA A 130 -14.47 -4.92 20.76
N ALA A 131 -15.75 -5.27 20.88
CA ALA A 131 -16.79 -4.86 19.96
C ALA A 131 -17.13 -3.38 20.21
N ALA A 132 -16.97 -2.54 19.19
CA ALA A 132 -17.63 -1.24 19.18
C ALA A 132 -19.16 -1.46 19.10
N PRO A 133 -19.99 -0.65 19.79
CA PRO A 133 -21.42 -0.89 19.92
C PRO A 133 -22.12 -1.01 18.56
N HIS A 134 -23.02 -1.99 18.49
CA HIS A 134 -23.74 -2.39 17.29
C HIS A 134 -24.81 -1.34 16.92
N VAL A 135 -24.76 -0.86 15.68
CA VAL A 135 -25.93 -0.30 15.00
C VAL A 135 -26.36 -1.37 14.02
N GLU A 136 -27.48 -2.03 14.29
CA GLU A 136 -28.14 -2.89 13.31
C GLU A 136 -28.63 -2.00 12.17
N LYS A 137 -27.93 -2.08 11.04
CA LYS A 137 -28.52 -1.75 9.74
C LYS A 137 -28.53 -3.04 8.95
N GLU A 138 -29.73 -3.44 8.57
CA GLU A 138 -29.99 -4.48 7.59
C GLU A 138 -29.06 -4.22 6.38
N LEU A 139 -28.12 -5.14 6.16
CA LEU A 139 -27.17 -5.01 5.05
C LEU A 139 -27.98 -5.18 3.76
N ALA A 140 -28.08 -4.11 2.97
CA ALA A 140 -28.48 -4.24 1.58
C ALA A 140 -27.60 -5.32 0.92
N PRO A 141 -28.17 -6.17 0.05
CA PRO A 141 -27.39 -7.16 -0.67
C PRO A 141 -26.22 -6.48 -1.38
N PRO A 142 -25.07 -7.16 -1.51
CA PRO A 142 -23.92 -6.58 -2.19
C PRO A 142 -24.37 -6.07 -3.57
N PRO A 143 -23.92 -4.88 -4.01
CA PRO A 143 -24.20 -4.45 -5.37
C PRO A 143 -23.71 -5.57 -6.30
N ALA A 144 -24.57 -5.98 -7.23
CA ALA A 144 -24.21 -6.97 -8.23
C ALA A 144 -22.84 -6.58 -8.80
N VAL A 145 -21.92 -7.56 -8.85
CA VAL A 145 -20.62 -7.41 -9.50
C VAL A 145 -20.89 -6.70 -10.82
N TYR A 146 -20.39 -5.47 -10.97
CA TYR A 146 -20.57 -4.75 -12.22
C TYR A 146 -20.05 -5.68 -13.31
N PRO A 147 -20.87 -6.03 -14.32
CA PRO A 147 -20.35 -6.83 -15.42
C PRO A 147 -19.17 -6.06 -15.98
N VAL A 148 -18.01 -6.72 -16.08
CA VAL A 148 -16.87 -6.19 -16.83
C VAL A 148 -17.41 -5.99 -18.24
N ARG A 149 -17.70 -4.73 -18.61
CA ARG A 149 -18.15 -4.43 -19.96
C ARG A 149 -17.02 -4.83 -20.90
N ASP A 150 -17.41 -5.49 -21.99
CA ASP A 150 -16.48 -5.90 -23.04
C ASP A 150 -15.64 -4.68 -23.45
N PRO A 151 -14.30 -4.79 -23.55
CA PRO A 151 -13.44 -3.68 -23.97
C PRO A 151 -13.90 -2.98 -25.25
N VAL A 152 -14.64 -3.67 -26.11
CA VAL A 152 -15.20 -3.12 -27.35
C VAL A 152 -16.33 -2.10 -27.11
N GLU A 153 -17.16 -2.27 -26.06
CA GLU A 153 -18.26 -1.34 -25.75
C GLU A 153 -17.78 0.01 -25.18
N LEU A 154 -16.61 0.03 -24.55
CA LEU A 154 -16.02 1.25 -23.98
C LEU A 154 -15.47 2.21 -25.05
N MET A 155 -15.10 1.72 -26.24
CA MET A 155 -14.65 2.58 -27.34
C MET A 155 -15.80 3.29 -28.07
N THR A 156 -17.00 2.71 -28.09
CA THR A 156 -18.15 3.30 -28.80
C THR A 156 -18.87 4.37 -27.97
N ALA A 157 -18.66 4.42 -26.66
CA ALA A 157 -19.24 5.44 -25.78
C ALA A 157 -18.42 6.75 -25.70
N CYS A 158 -17.28 6.83 -26.41
CA CYS A 158 -16.43 8.01 -26.50
C CYS A 158 -16.30 8.58 -27.94
N MET A 159 -17.17 8.17 -28.85
CA MET A 159 -17.40 8.83 -30.14
C MET A 159 -18.80 9.42 -30.19
#